data_AF-A0A1I0SPQ6-F1
#
_entry.id   AF-A0A1I0SPQ6-F1
#
_cell.length_a   1.000
_cell.length_b   1.000
_cell.length_c   1.000
_cell.angle_alpha   90.00
_cell.angle_beta   90.00
_cell.angle_gamma   90.00
#
_symmetry.space_group_name_H-M   'P 1'
#
loop_
_entity.id
_entity.type
_entity.pdbx_description
1 polymer ?
#
loop_
_entity_poly.entity_id
_entity_poly.type
_entity_poly.pdbx_seq_one_letter_code
_entity_poly.pdbx_strand_id
1 'polypeptide(L)'
;MGKIHKLDDQLSNKIAAGEVVERPASVVKELVENAIDANSTIIEIELEEAGLMKIRVIDNGDGMEEDDCLVAFERHATSKIKDEHDLFRIRTLGFRGEALPSIASVSEVEMKTGTGDGPGTRVVLKGGKLVKRERTTSRKGTDITVSNLFFNTPARLKYMKTIHTELGHITDVVNRLAMAHPDVSFRLRHHGKQLLYTSGNGDVRHVLAAIYGMDVAKKMVPIQAESLDFTVHGFISLPEVTRASRNYISTIVNGRYVRNIPLMKAIEAGYHTLLPIGRYPIVFLSVMMDPILVDVNVHPAKLEVRFSKEAELNELVTQAIRRALQARTLIPEVTAKQKETPKQKAEQAAWTLEHVVKEPVVSSLIHVGEPQQPSPAEEQKEEPKEKQRTLLPQAEATQHSADNDEWVGMSEQTESDKQEQARVNDRLPPLYPIGQMHGTYILAQNERGLYIIDQHAAQERIKYEYFREKVGEVTNEVQELLVPLTFHYPADEYVLIDAHREELAKCGVFLEPFGHNTFIVRSHPSWFPKGEEAEIIEEMIQQVLEMKKVDIRQLREKAAMLMSCKRSIKANEYLRDDEIFALLESLRKTTDPFTCPHGRPIIIHFSTYELEKMFKRVM
;
A
#
# COMPACT_ATOMS: atom_id res chain seq x y z
N MET A 1 -25.45 5.44 -43.35
CA MET A 1 -24.61 6.49 -42.72
C MET A 1 -25.53 7.45 -41.97
N GLY A 2 -25.23 7.75 -40.70
CA GLY A 2 -26.01 8.73 -39.94
C GLY A 2 -25.80 10.15 -40.50
N LYS A 3 -26.85 10.98 -40.52
CA LYS A 3 -26.73 12.40 -40.88
C LYS A 3 -26.02 13.16 -39.76
N ILE A 4 -24.97 13.90 -40.11
CA ILE A 4 -24.24 14.78 -39.19
C ILE A 4 -25.19 15.91 -38.75
N HIS A 5 -25.27 16.18 -37.45
CA HIS A 5 -26.02 17.31 -36.89
C HIS A 5 -25.25 17.90 -35.69
N LYS A 6 -25.49 19.19 -35.41
CA LYS A 6 -24.89 19.86 -34.26
C LYS A 6 -25.58 19.37 -32.98
N LEU A 7 -24.78 18.99 -31.98
CA LEU A 7 -25.29 18.58 -30.67
C LEU A 7 -25.82 19.81 -29.91
N ASP A 8 -26.85 19.60 -29.08
CA ASP A 8 -27.29 20.59 -28.10
C ASP A 8 -26.16 20.90 -27.11
N ASP A 9 -26.11 22.15 -26.63
CA ASP A 9 -25.06 22.64 -25.74
C ASP A 9 -25.03 21.83 -24.44
N GLN A 10 -26.20 21.41 -23.92
CA GLN A 10 -26.25 20.56 -22.72
C GLN A 10 -25.62 19.19 -22.94
N LEU A 11 -25.84 18.58 -24.11
CA LEU A 11 -25.28 17.28 -24.46
C LEU A 11 -23.78 17.38 -24.72
N SER A 12 -23.36 18.44 -25.42
CA SER A 12 -21.94 18.78 -25.62
C SER A 12 -21.21 18.98 -24.29
N ASN A 13 -21.85 19.66 -23.32
CA ASN A 13 -21.34 19.84 -21.96
C ASN A 13 -21.14 18.53 -21.22
N LYS A 14 -22.13 17.62 -21.27
CA LYS A 14 -22.03 16.30 -20.64
C LYS A 14 -20.95 15.39 -21.25
N ILE A 15 -20.70 15.53 -22.55
CA ILE A 15 -19.65 14.80 -23.27
C ILE A 15 -18.27 15.30 -22.82
N ALA A 16 -18.00 16.61 -22.88
CA ALA A 16 -16.70 17.14 -22.44
C ALA A 16 -16.49 16.96 -20.93
N ALA A 17 -17.55 17.00 -20.12
CA ALA A 17 -17.47 16.64 -18.72
C ALA A 17 -16.98 15.20 -18.52
N GLY A 18 -17.09 14.32 -19.51
CA GLY A 18 -16.49 12.98 -19.47
C GLY A 18 -14.99 12.94 -19.64
N GLU A 19 -14.42 13.93 -20.31
CA GLU A 19 -12.97 14.03 -20.53
C GLU A 19 -12.31 14.78 -19.38
N VAL A 20 -13.01 15.75 -18.77
CA VAL A 20 -12.51 16.59 -17.69
C VAL A 20 -12.86 16.05 -16.29
N VAL A 21 -14.05 15.49 -16.12
CA VAL A 21 -14.58 15.01 -14.82
C VAL A 21 -14.83 13.51 -14.88
N GLU A 22 -13.75 12.74 -14.74
CA GLU A 22 -13.81 11.27 -14.73
C GLU A 22 -14.33 10.73 -13.38
N ARG A 23 -13.92 11.36 -12.28
CA ARG A 23 -14.16 10.89 -10.89
C ARG A 23 -14.15 12.05 -9.89
N PRO A 24 -14.60 11.87 -8.63
CA PRO A 24 -14.54 12.90 -7.59
C PRO A 24 -13.16 13.54 -7.41
N ALA A 25 -12.08 12.75 -7.49
CA ALA A 25 -10.71 13.26 -7.40
C ALA A 25 -10.37 14.28 -8.50
N SER A 26 -10.95 14.15 -9.71
CA SER A 26 -10.79 15.13 -10.79
C SER A 26 -11.45 16.46 -10.43
N VAL A 27 -12.62 16.43 -9.79
CA VAL A 27 -13.31 17.65 -9.32
C VAL A 27 -12.48 18.35 -8.25
N VAL A 28 -12.02 17.60 -7.24
CA VAL A 28 -11.18 18.17 -6.17
C VAL A 28 -9.91 18.77 -6.75
N LYS A 29 -9.22 18.06 -7.66
CA LYS A 29 -8.04 18.57 -8.35
C LYS A 29 -8.30 19.93 -9.00
N GLU A 30 -9.30 20.04 -9.86
CA GLU A 30 -9.56 21.27 -10.62
C GLU A 30 -10.01 22.43 -9.72
N LEU A 31 -10.81 22.17 -8.68
CA LEU A 31 -11.21 23.22 -7.73
C LEU A 31 -10.04 23.72 -6.89
N VAL A 32 -9.17 22.82 -6.44
CA VAL A 32 -7.99 23.17 -5.64
C VAL A 32 -6.94 23.88 -6.50
N GLU A 33 -6.71 23.44 -7.74
CA GLU A 33 -5.85 24.15 -8.70
C GLU A 33 -6.35 25.57 -8.96
N ASN A 34 -7.68 25.76 -9.07
CA ASN A 34 -8.27 27.10 -9.21
C ASN A 34 -8.06 27.97 -7.96
N ALA A 35 -8.15 27.39 -6.76
CA ALA A 35 -7.87 28.11 -5.52
C ALA A 35 -6.39 28.52 -5.44
N ILE A 36 -5.45 27.66 -5.84
CA ILE A 36 -4.02 27.98 -5.89
C ILE A 36 -3.75 29.10 -6.91
N ASP A 37 -4.32 29.00 -8.12
CA ASP A 37 -4.21 30.04 -9.15
C ASP A 37 -4.82 31.40 -8.70
N ALA A 38 -5.74 31.38 -7.72
CA ALA A 38 -6.33 32.57 -7.10
C ALA A 38 -5.51 33.11 -5.91
N ASN A 39 -4.23 32.73 -5.79
CA ASN A 39 -3.30 33.15 -4.74
C ASN A 39 -3.77 32.81 -3.30
N SER A 40 -4.46 31.68 -3.14
CA SER A 40 -4.93 31.23 -1.83
C SER A 40 -3.77 30.76 -0.95
N THR A 41 -3.81 31.11 0.33
CA THR A 41 -2.84 30.64 1.35
C THR A 41 -3.42 29.54 2.24
N ILE A 42 -4.74 29.41 2.30
CA ILE A 42 -5.47 28.40 3.07
C ILE A 42 -6.54 27.79 2.17
N ILE A 43 -6.52 26.46 2.06
CA ILE A 43 -7.51 25.70 1.32
C ILE A 43 -8.06 24.60 2.23
N GLU A 44 -9.38 24.63 2.44
CA GLU A 44 -10.11 23.62 3.22
C GLU A 44 -11.00 22.79 2.29
N ILE A 45 -10.93 21.48 2.42
CA ILE A 45 -11.62 20.50 1.59
C ILE A 45 -12.44 19.60 2.51
N GLU A 46 -13.77 19.64 2.37
CA GLU A 46 -14.71 18.80 3.10
C GLU A 46 -15.41 17.82 2.16
N LEU A 47 -15.41 16.55 2.54
CA LEU A 47 -15.97 15.46 1.74
C LEU A 47 -17.04 14.68 2.52
N GLU A 48 -18.12 14.32 1.82
CA GLU A 48 -19.12 13.34 2.27
C GLU A 48 -19.26 12.25 1.21
N GLU A 49 -19.30 10.97 1.62
CA GLU A 49 -19.34 9.80 0.72
C GLU A 49 -18.24 9.83 -0.37
N ALA A 50 -17.00 10.14 0.01
CA ALA A 50 -15.84 10.27 -0.90
C ALA A 50 -16.09 11.24 -2.07
N GLY A 51 -16.91 12.28 -1.84
CA GLY A 51 -17.18 13.32 -2.82
C GLY A 51 -18.31 13.02 -3.81
N LEU A 52 -19.00 11.87 -3.68
CA LEU A 52 -20.19 11.59 -4.48
C LEU A 52 -21.40 12.39 -4.00
N MET A 53 -21.60 12.44 -2.68
CA MET A 53 -22.68 13.21 -2.07
C MET A 53 -22.33 14.69 -2.05
N LYS A 54 -21.12 15.04 -1.57
CA LYS A 54 -20.69 16.44 -1.41
C LYS A 54 -19.17 16.59 -1.44
N ILE A 55 -18.72 17.58 -2.19
CA ILE A 55 -17.36 18.12 -2.19
C ILE A 55 -17.48 19.61 -1.91
N ARG A 56 -16.86 20.11 -0.85
CA ARG A 56 -16.80 21.54 -0.56
C ARG A 56 -15.35 21.98 -0.48
N VAL A 57 -15.00 22.98 -1.28
CA VAL A 57 -13.66 23.60 -1.31
C VAL A 57 -13.81 25.06 -0.92
N ILE A 58 -13.11 25.44 0.13
CA ILE A 58 -13.13 26.78 0.70
C ILE A 58 -11.71 27.33 0.62
N ASP A 59 -11.56 28.50 0.02
CA ASP A 59 -10.30 29.21 -0.07
C ASP A 59 -10.38 30.63 0.48
N ASN A 60 -9.22 31.26 0.64
CA ASN A 60 -9.04 32.66 1.02
C ASN A 60 -8.30 33.45 -0.07
N GLY A 61 -8.43 33.03 -1.33
CA GLY A 61 -7.81 33.68 -2.48
C GLY A 61 -8.46 35.00 -2.84
N ASP A 62 -8.20 35.47 -4.06
CA ASP A 62 -8.66 36.80 -4.50
C ASP A 62 -10.17 36.92 -4.72
N GLY A 63 -10.88 35.79 -4.87
CA GLY A 63 -12.32 35.75 -5.14
C GLY A 63 -12.67 36.18 -6.58
N MET A 64 -13.97 36.38 -6.85
CA MET A 64 -14.47 36.82 -8.16
C MET A 64 -15.42 38.01 -8.01
N GLU A 65 -15.41 38.91 -9.01
CA GLU A 65 -16.40 39.97 -9.13
C GLU A 65 -17.76 39.44 -9.60
N GLU A 66 -18.83 40.24 -9.38
CA GLU A 66 -20.20 39.82 -9.66
C GLU A 66 -20.43 39.48 -11.16
N ASP A 67 -19.80 40.21 -12.07
CA ASP A 67 -19.93 39.99 -13.52
C ASP A 67 -19.15 38.74 -13.97
N ASP A 68 -17.97 38.50 -13.39
CA ASP A 68 -17.13 37.34 -13.68
C ASP A 68 -17.73 36.02 -13.15
N CYS A 69 -18.56 36.09 -12.09
CA CYS A 69 -19.17 34.91 -11.48
C CYS A 69 -20.00 34.08 -12.46
N LEU A 70 -20.70 34.72 -13.40
CA LEU A 70 -21.48 33.99 -14.41
C LEU A 70 -20.59 33.51 -15.56
N VAL A 71 -19.68 34.36 -16.00
CA VAL A 71 -18.74 34.07 -17.09
C VAL A 71 -17.85 32.88 -16.74
N ALA A 72 -17.48 32.69 -15.47
CA ALA A 72 -16.71 31.54 -15.00
C ALA A 72 -17.39 30.17 -15.25
N PHE A 73 -18.71 30.13 -15.42
CA PHE A 73 -19.46 28.91 -15.76
C PHE A 73 -19.77 28.78 -17.26
N GLU A 74 -19.30 29.73 -18.08
CA GLU A 74 -19.35 29.64 -19.54
C GLU A 74 -18.12 28.91 -20.09
N ARG A 75 -18.28 28.29 -21.26
CA ARG A 75 -17.18 27.57 -21.92
C ARG A 75 -16.17 28.52 -22.53
N HIS A 76 -14.91 28.11 -22.48
CA HIS A 76 -13.78 28.85 -23.07
C HIS A 76 -13.59 30.25 -22.44
N ALA A 77 -14.15 30.45 -21.25
CA ALA A 77 -13.94 31.62 -20.44
C ALA A 77 -12.80 31.36 -19.45
N THR A 78 -11.72 32.15 -19.53
CA THR A 78 -10.61 32.07 -18.60
C THR A 78 -9.93 33.42 -18.43
N SER A 79 -9.48 33.72 -17.22
CA SER A 79 -8.66 34.88 -16.90
C SER A 79 -7.15 34.61 -17.04
N LYS A 80 -6.75 33.36 -17.34
CA LYS A 80 -5.38 32.85 -17.14
C LYS A 80 -4.50 32.92 -18.39
N ILE A 81 -5.09 32.93 -19.57
CA ILE A 81 -4.40 33.07 -20.86
C ILE A 81 -5.17 34.05 -21.75
N LYS A 82 -4.45 34.87 -22.53
CA LYS A 82 -5.06 35.86 -23.43
C LYS A 82 -4.78 35.57 -24.90
N ASP A 83 -3.61 35.02 -25.21
CA ASP A 83 -3.18 34.78 -26.59
C ASP A 83 -2.48 33.41 -26.78
N GLU A 84 -2.11 33.11 -28.04
CA GLU A 84 -1.40 31.88 -28.37
C GLU A 84 0.00 31.81 -27.75
N HIS A 85 0.65 32.95 -27.47
CA HIS A 85 1.97 32.96 -26.84
C HIS A 85 1.90 32.51 -25.38
N ASP A 86 0.84 32.89 -24.66
CA ASP A 86 0.55 32.40 -23.31
C ASP A 86 0.32 30.89 -23.28
N LEU A 87 -0.27 30.31 -24.34
CA LEU A 87 -0.50 28.86 -24.45
C LEU A 87 0.82 28.07 -24.52
N PHE A 88 1.87 28.62 -25.13
CA PHE A 88 3.19 28.00 -25.16
C PHE A 88 4.04 28.31 -23.92
N ARG A 89 3.57 29.21 -23.02
CA ARG A 89 4.27 29.64 -21.80
C ARG A 89 3.37 29.59 -20.58
N ILE A 90 2.73 28.45 -20.37
CA ILE A 90 1.72 28.31 -19.32
C ILE A 90 2.36 28.37 -17.93
N ARG A 91 1.96 29.37 -17.13
CA ARG A 91 2.42 29.57 -15.75
C ARG A 91 1.40 29.16 -14.69
N THR A 92 0.12 29.18 -15.02
CA THR A 92 -0.99 28.80 -14.13
C THR A 92 -1.26 27.30 -14.21
N LEU A 93 -1.94 26.70 -13.23
CA LEU A 93 -2.29 25.27 -13.23
C LEU A 93 -3.46 24.97 -14.20
N GLY A 94 -4.50 25.79 -14.13
CA GLY A 94 -5.63 25.81 -15.07
C GLY A 94 -5.39 26.78 -16.24
N PHE A 95 -5.91 26.47 -17.43
CA PHE A 95 -5.84 27.41 -18.57
C PHE A 95 -6.94 27.21 -19.64
N ARG A 96 -7.69 26.10 -19.61
CA ARG A 96 -8.66 25.76 -20.68
C ARG A 96 -10.01 26.44 -20.55
N GLY A 97 -10.40 26.93 -19.37
CA GLY A 97 -11.72 27.53 -19.16
C GLY A 97 -12.89 26.52 -19.30
N GLU A 98 -12.65 25.24 -18.97
CA GLU A 98 -13.63 24.15 -19.17
C GLU A 98 -14.02 23.41 -17.89
N ALA A 99 -13.31 23.62 -16.78
CA ALA A 99 -13.48 22.85 -15.56
C ALA A 99 -14.83 23.13 -14.86
N LEU A 100 -15.10 24.38 -14.50
CA LEU A 100 -16.34 24.76 -13.80
C LEU A 100 -17.62 24.49 -14.62
N PRO A 101 -17.68 24.81 -15.94
CA PRO A 101 -18.82 24.44 -16.77
C PRO A 101 -19.06 22.92 -16.82
N SER A 102 -17.98 22.15 -16.96
CA SER A 102 -18.03 20.69 -17.00
C SER A 102 -18.57 20.11 -15.69
N ILE A 103 -18.04 20.55 -14.55
CA ILE A 103 -18.50 20.15 -13.21
C ILE A 103 -19.98 20.50 -13.04
N ALA A 104 -20.38 21.74 -13.33
CA ALA A 104 -21.76 22.19 -13.18
C ALA A 104 -22.75 21.38 -14.04
N SER A 105 -22.33 20.89 -15.21
CA SER A 105 -23.21 20.12 -16.11
C SER A 105 -23.59 18.73 -15.56
N VAL A 106 -22.78 18.15 -14.67
CA VAL A 106 -22.96 16.80 -14.11
C VAL A 106 -23.25 16.79 -12.60
N SER A 107 -23.47 17.96 -11.99
CA SER A 107 -23.67 18.10 -10.54
C SER A 107 -24.62 19.27 -10.20
N GLU A 108 -24.85 19.46 -8.91
CA GLU A 108 -25.45 20.66 -8.34
C GLU A 108 -24.35 21.49 -7.69
N VAL A 109 -24.12 22.72 -8.19
CA VAL A 109 -23.03 23.58 -7.72
C VAL A 109 -23.60 24.80 -7.02
N GLU A 110 -23.13 25.05 -5.82
CA GLU A 110 -23.33 26.32 -5.10
C GLU A 110 -21.96 26.99 -4.92
N MET A 111 -21.83 28.22 -5.42
CA MET A 111 -20.64 29.04 -5.26
C MET A 111 -20.99 30.31 -4.48
N LYS A 112 -20.18 30.63 -3.46
CA LYS A 112 -20.18 31.91 -2.77
C LYS A 112 -18.79 32.50 -2.90
N THR A 113 -18.67 33.72 -3.40
CA THR A 113 -17.37 34.36 -3.60
C THR A 113 -17.46 35.86 -3.36
N GLY A 114 -16.34 36.45 -2.98
CA GLY A 114 -16.20 37.89 -2.83
C GLY A 114 -14.74 38.31 -2.86
N THR A 115 -14.48 39.52 -3.34
CA THR A 115 -13.14 40.11 -3.38
C THR A 115 -12.72 40.72 -2.04
N GLY A 116 -13.67 40.85 -1.09
CA GLY A 116 -13.49 41.58 0.16
C GLY A 116 -14.03 43.02 0.09
N ASP A 117 -14.25 43.52 -1.12
CA ASP A 117 -14.78 44.86 -1.39
C ASP A 117 -16.17 44.75 -2.06
N GLY A 118 -17.18 45.38 -1.45
CA GLY A 118 -18.57 45.33 -1.97
C GLY A 118 -19.36 44.10 -1.53
N PRO A 119 -20.56 43.83 -2.09
CA PRO A 119 -21.33 42.63 -1.75
C PRO A 119 -20.75 41.37 -2.43
N GLY A 120 -20.65 40.27 -1.69
CA GLY A 120 -20.30 38.97 -2.29
C GLY A 120 -21.42 38.45 -3.18
N THR A 121 -21.11 37.49 -4.05
CA THR A 121 -22.07 36.87 -4.97
C THR A 121 -22.28 35.40 -4.63
N ARG A 122 -23.55 34.98 -4.59
CA ARG A 122 -23.97 33.58 -4.46
C ARG A 122 -24.64 33.12 -5.74
N VAL A 123 -24.14 32.04 -6.31
CA VAL A 123 -24.66 31.43 -7.54
C VAL A 123 -25.00 29.97 -7.27
N VAL A 124 -26.18 29.53 -7.69
CA VAL A 124 -26.60 28.12 -7.62
C VAL A 124 -26.92 27.62 -9.01
N LEU A 125 -26.22 26.58 -9.45
CA LEU A 125 -26.42 25.91 -10.74
C LEU A 125 -26.85 24.46 -10.53
N LYS A 126 -27.76 23.98 -11.38
CA LYS A 126 -28.19 22.57 -11.41
C LYS A 126 -28.10 22.05 -12.85
N GLY A 127 -27.21 21.09 -13.09
CA GLY A 127 -26.99 20.54 -14.43
C GLY A 127 -26.62 21.62 -15.46
N GLY A 128 -25.82 22.60 -15.05
CA GLY A 128 -25.34 23.73 -15.85
C GLY A 128 -26.33 24.87 -16.03
N LYS A 129 -27.56 24.79 -15.48
CA LYS A 129 -28.55 25.87 -15.55
C LYS A 129 -28.52 26.70 -14.27
N LEU A 130 -28.51 28.03 -14.42
CA LEU A 130 -28.62 28.97 -13.30
C LEU A 130 -30.00 28.86 -12.65
N VAL A 131 -30.03 28.57 -11.35
CA VAL A 131 -31.27 28.46 -10.56
C VAL A 131 -31.48 29.69 -9.70
N LYS A 132 -30.42 30.18 -9.05
CA LYS A 132 -30.47 31.37 -8.18
C LYS A 132 -29.19 32.19 -8.31
N ARG A 133 -29.35 33.50 -8.24
CA ARG A 133 -28.30 34.51 -8.09
C ARG A 133 -28.73 35.48 -7.00
N GLU A 134 -27.94 35.55 -5.92
CA GLU A 134 -28.24 36.35 -4.74
C GLU A 134 -26.95 37.04 -4.25
N ARG A 135 -27.09 38.15 -3.51
CA ARG A 135 -25.96 38.76 -2.81
C ARG A 135 -25.67 38.00 -1.52
N THR A 136 -24.40 37.87 -1.16
CA THR A 136 -23.93 37.21 0.06
C THR A 136 -22.85 38.02 0.78
N THR A 137 -22.27 37.44 1.83
CA THR A 137 -21.20 38.05 2.64
C THR A 137 -19.98 38.39 1.78
N SER A 138 -19.37 39.55 2.02
CA SER A 138 -18.14 39.99 1.34
C SER A 138 -16.86 39.33 1.88
N ARG A 139 -16.92 38.04 2.20
CA ARG A 139 -15.71 37.34 2.63
C ARG A 139 -14.78 37.23 1.41
N LYS A 140 -13.53 37.69 1.56
CA LYS A 140 -12.50 37.48 0.55
C LYS A 140 -12.24 35.97 0.33
N GLY A 141 -12.26 35.53 -0.93
CA GLY A 141 -12.07 34.15 -1.35
C GLY A 141 -13.34 33.47 -1.87
N THR A 142 -13.26 32.17 -2.11
CA THR A 142 -14.34 31.40 -2.73
C THR A 142 -14.71 30.16 -1.90
N ASP A 143 -16.01 29.89 -1.76
CA ASP A 143 -16.58 28.68 -1.18
C ASP A 143 -17.45 28.00 -2.25
N ILE A 144 -16.93 26.91 -2.82
CA ILE A 144 -17.61 26.11 -3.84
C ILE A 144 -18.04 24.78 -3.23
N THR A 145 -19.34 24.52 -3.24
CA THR A 145 -19.93 23.24 -2.88
C THR A 145 -20.49 22.56 -4.11
N VAL A 146 -20.01 21.35 -4.39
CA VAL A 146 -20.48 20.45 -5.44
C VAL A 146 -21.21 19.29 -4.79
N SER A 147 -22.50 19.16 -5.06
CA SER A 147 -23.38 18.14 -4.50
C SER A 147 -23.91 17.21 -5.59
N ASN A 148 -24.24 15.98 -5.22
CA ASN A 148 -24.87 14.99 -6.09
C ASN A 148 -24.12 14.78 -7.41
N LEU A 149 -22.82 14.46 -7.33
CA LEU A 149 -21.98 14.27 -8.50
C LEU A 149 -22.51 13.09 -9.35
N PHE A 150 -22.63 13.30 -10.66
CA PHE A 150 -23.16 12.33 -11.64
C PHE A 150 -24.66 11.99 -11.52
N PHE A 151 -25.47 12.80 -10.81
CA PHE A 151 -26.92 12.56 -10.66
C PHE A 151 -27.67 12.41 -12.00
N ASN A 152 -27.20 13.06 -13.06
CA ASN A 152 -27.80 13.05 -14.40
C ASN A 152 -27.02 12.20 -15.42
N THR A 153 -26.03 11.41 -14.96
CA THR A 153 -25.22 10.48 -15.76
C THR A 153 -25.10 9.13 -15.04
N PRO A 154 -26.17 8.31 -15.01
CA PRO A 154 -26.24 7.10 -14.18
C PRO A 154 -25.23 6.02 -14.60
N ALA A 155 -24.81 5.99 -15.87
CA ALA A 155 -23.76 5.09 -16.32
C ALA A 155 -22.45 5.35 -15.57
N ARG A 156 -22.03 6.62 -15.43
CA ARG A 156 -20.79 6.99 -14.71
C ARG A 156 -20.87 6.60 -13.24
N LEU A 157 -22.00 6.88 -12.59
CA LEU A 157 -22.23 6.51 -11.20
C LEU A 157 -22.04 4.98 -10.97
N LYS A 158 -22.47 4.14 -11.92
CA LYS A 158 -22.27 2.68 -11.86
C LYS A 158 -20.82 2.22 -12.07
N TYR A 159 -19.98 3.02 -12.73
CA TYR A 159 -18.57 2.71 -12.96
C TYR A 159 -17.65 3.18 -11.82
N MET A 160 -18.19 3.92 -10.84
CA MET A 160 -17.44 4.36 -9.67
C MET A 160 -16.96 3.16 -8.85
N LYS A 161 -15.74 3.27 -8.31
CA LYS A 161 -15.21 2.26 -7.39
C LYS A 161 -15.82 2.42 -6.00
N THR A 162 -15.33 1.63 -5.05
CA THR A 162 -15.72 1.75 -3.64
C THR A 162 -15.36 3.13 -3.09
N ILE A 163 -16.13 3.58 -2.08
CA ILE A 163 -15.93 4.86 -1.38
C ILE A 163 -14.47 4.99 -0.90
N HIS A 164 -13.90 3.93 -0.32
CA HIS A 164 -12.51 3.92 0.14
C HIS A 164 -11.50 4.14 -0.99
N THR A 165 -11.74 3.56 -2.18
CA THR A 165 -10.82 3.73 -3.31
C THR A 165 -10.88 5.15 -3.87
N GLU A 166 -12.09 5.74 -3.95
CA GLU A 166 -12.26 7.12 -4.40
C GLU A 166 -11.68 8.11 -3.38
N LEU A 167 -11.84 7.84 -2.08
CA LEU A 167 -11.22 8.64 -1.02
C LEU A 167 -9.69 8.59 -1.07
N GLY A 168 -9.13 7.41 -1.36
CA GLY A 168 -7.70 7.24 -1.61
C GLY A 168 -7.23 8.09 -2.80
N HIS A 169 -7.94 8.03 -3.93
CA HIS A 169 -7.62 8.86 -5.10
C HIS A 169 -7.69 10.36 -4.82
N ILE A 170 -8.66 10.84 -4.03
CA ILE A 170 -8.74 12.25 -3.63
C ILE A 170 -7.56 12.63 -2.75
N THR A 171 -7.27 11.81 -1.74
CA THR A 171 -6.22 12.08 -0.76
C THR A 171 -4.84 12.12 -1.42
N ASP A 172 -4.57 11.22 -2.36
CA ASP A 172 -3.35 11.19 -3.18
C ASP A 172 -3.16 12.47 -4.02
N VAL A 173 -4.24 12.96 -4.64
CA VAL A 173 -4.23 14.25 -5.38
C VAL A 173 -3.90 15.41 -4.44
N VAL A 174 -4.55 15.49 -3.28
CA VAL A 174 -4.32 16.58 -2.33
C VAL A 174 -2.92 16.50 -1.73
N ASN A 175 -2.40 15.30 -1.42
CA ASN A 175 -1.03 15.08 -0.96
C ASN A 175 -0.01 15.63 -1.97
N ARG A 176 -0.21 15.39 -3.27
CA ARG A 176 0.67 15.91 -4.34
C ARG A 176 0.59 17.42 -4.48
N LEU A 177 -0.61 18.00 -4.41
CA LEU A 177 -0.79 19.46 -4.45
C LEU A 177 -0.15 20.14 -3.23
N ALA A 178 -0.27 19.53 -2.06
CA ALA A 178 0.38 20.00 -0.84
C ALA A 178 1.91 19.96 -0.93
N MET A 179 2.47 18.93 -1.57
CA MET A 179 3.90 18.86 -1.84
C MET A 179 4.35 19.90 -2.88
N ALA A 180 3.53 20.17 -3.90
CA ALA A 180 3.84 21.16 -4.94
C ALA A 180 3.80 22.60 -4.42
N HIS A 181 2.91 22.88 -3.46
CA HIS A 181 2.66 24.21 -2.90
C HIS A 181 2.77 24.18 -1.38
N PRO A 182 3.99 24.02 -0.82
CA PRO A 182 4.21 23.94 0.63
C PRO A 182 3.89 25.25 1.38
N ASP A 183 3.80 26.36 0.65
CA ASP A 183 3.37 27.67 1.09
C ASP A 183 1.85 27.76 1.37
N VAL A 184 1.08 26.80 0.87
CA VAL A 184 -0.38 26.76 1.07
C VAL A 184 -0.74 25.74 2.17
N SER A 185 -1.59 26.16 3.11
CA SER A 185 -2.14 25.30 4.16
C SER A 185 -3.32 24.50 3.62
N PHE A 186 -3.17 23.19 3.47
CA PHE A 186 -4.22 22.26 3.06
C PHE A 186 -4.86 21.59 4.27
N ARG A 187 -6.20 21.55 4.29
CA ARG A 187 -6.99 20.81 5.30
C ARG A 187 -7.98 19.90 4.60
N LEU A 188 -7.80 18.59 4.73
CA LEU A 188 -8.70 17.60 4.13
C LEU A 188 -9.49 16.89 5.23
N ARG A 189 -10.82 16.92 5.14
CA ARG A 189 -11.74 16.26 6.07
C ARG A 189 -12.75 15.39 5.34
N HIS A 190 -13.03 14.21 5.89
CA HIS A 190 -14.08 13.29 5.42
C HIS A 190 -14.99 12.92 6.58
N HIS A 191 -16.30 13.20 6.45
CA HIS A 191 -17.29 13.09 7.55
C HIS A 191 -16.80 13.70 8.88
N GLY A 192 -16.15 14.86 8.82
CA GLY A 192 -15.60 15.56 9.98
C GLY A 192 -14.27 15.01 10.52
N LYS A 193 -13.83 13.81 10.11
CA LYS A 193 -12.51 13.26 10.45
C LYS A 193 -11.43 13.92 9.58
N GLN A 194 -10.38 14.43 10.22
CA GLN A 194 -9.23 15.02 9.52
C GLN A 194 -8.34 13.93 8.93
N LEU A 195 -8.05 14.03 7.63
CA LEU A 195 -7.18 13.12 6.88
C LEU A 195 -5.80 13.74 6.60
N LEU A 196 -5.77 15.04 6.26
CA LEU A 196 -4.54 15.78 6.02
C LEU A 196 -4.63 17.18 6.64
N TYR A 197 -3.52 17.63 7.20
CA TYR A 197 -3.32 19.01 7.64
C TYR A 197 -1.87 19.41 7.37
N THR A 198 -1.68 20.50 6.62
CA THR A 198 -0.36 21.12 6.42
C THR A 198 -0.33 22.54 6.96
N SER A 199 0.85 22.99 7.37
CA SER A 199 1.02 24.29 8.05
C SER A 199 1.04 25.50 7.10
N GLY A 200 1.33 25.31 5.80
CA GLY A 200 1.45 26.41 4.83
C GLY A 200 2.62 27.36 5.10
N ASN A 201 3.72 26.85 5.67
CA ASN A 201 4.88 27.67 6.04
C ASN A 201 6.00 27.67 4.99
N GLY A 202 5.81 27.01 3.84
CA GLY A 202 6.81 26.89 2.78
C GLY A 202 7.86 25.78 2.99
N ASP A 203 7.86 25.10 4.14
CA ASP A 203 8.80 24.00 4.39
C ASP A 203 8.22 22.65 3.96
N VAL A 204 8.72 22.14 2.82
CA VAL A 204 8.32 20.84 2.27
C VAL A 204 8.52 19.70 3.27
N ARG A 205 9.50 19.78 4.19
CA ARG A 205 9.74 18.70 5.18
C ARG A 205 8.56 18.51 6.11
N HIS A 206 7.87 19.60 6.48
CA HIS A 206 6.66 19.52 7.31
C HIS A 206 5.52 18.84 6.54
N VAL A 207 5.41 19.11 5.24
CA VAL A 207 4.43 18.45 4.36
C VAL A 207 4.75 16.96 4.24
N LEU A 208 6.00 16.60 3.96
CA LEU A 208 6.45 15.21 3.89
C LEU A 208 6.21 14.47 5.20
N ALA A 209 6.40 15.14 6.34
CA ALA A 209 6.11 14.58 7.65
C ALA A 209 4.62 14.37 7.91
N ALA A 210 3.76 15.28 7.43
CA ALA A 210 2.31 15.13 7.52
C ALA A 210 1.79 13.97 6.66
N ILE A 211 2.41 13.73 5.50
CA ILE A 211 2.00 12.68 4.55
C ILE A 211 2.60 11.31 4.94
N TYR A 212 3.93 11.22 5.05
CA TYR A 212 4.65 9.95 5.22
C TYR A 212 5.00 9.62 6.68
N GLY A 213 4.72 10.53 7.61
CA GLY A 213 5.06 10.38 9.02
C GLY A 213 6.44 10.95 9.40
N MET A 214 6.62 11.17 10.69
CA MET A 214 7.76 11.87 11.26
C MET A 214 9.07 11.08 11.12
N ASP A 215 9.01 9.75 11.24
CA ASP A 215 10.19 8.89 11.18
C ASP A 215 10.78 8.80 9.78
N VAL A 216 9.91 8.79 8.75
CA VAL A 216 10.33 8.85 7.35
C VAL A 216 10.93 10.22 7.05
N ALA A 217 10.27 11.31 7.45
CA ALA A 217 10.74 12.67 7.18
C ALA A 217 12.12 12.98 7.79
N LYS A 218 12.43 12.44 8.98
CA LYS A 218 13.77 12.58 9.61
C LYS A 218 14.87 11.90 8.81
N LYS A 219 14.55 10.84 8.08
CA LYS A 219 15.47 10.05 7.26
C LYS A 219 15.55 10.52 5.80
N MET A 220 14.99 11.70 5.51
CA MET A 220 15.10 12.35 4.21
C MET A 220 16.37 13.20 4.13
N VAL A 221 17.02 13.16 2.97
CA VAL A 221 18.24 13.90 2.63
C VAL A 221 17.89 14.96 1.60
N PRO A 222 18.22 16.24 1.86
CA PRO A 222 18.00 17.29 0.86
C PRO A 222 18.95 17.10 -0.33
N ILE A 223 18.44 17.37 -1.52
CA ILE A 223 19.21 17.46 -2.76
C ILE A 223 19.01 18.83 -3.39
N GLN A 224 20.10 19.39 -3.92
CA GLN A 224 20.07 20.63 -4.69
C GLN A 224 21.07 20.50 -5.84
N ALA A 225 20.65 20.88 -7.03
CA ALA A 225 21.48 20.93 -8.22
C ALA A 225 20.99 22.01 -9.18
N GLU A 226 21.91 22.69 -9.85
CA GLU A 226 21.61 23.77 -10.77
C GLU A 226 22.40 23.58 -12.07
N SER A 227 21.76 23.94 -13.18
CA SER A 227 22.30 24.02 -14.53
C SER A 227 21.81 25.32 -15.17
N LEU A 228 22.27 25.64 -16.38
CA LEU A 228 21.83 26.81 -17.14
C LEU A 228 20.31 26.79 -17.42
N ASP A 229 19.74 25.62 -17.65
CA ASP A 229 18.33 25.45 -18.02
C ASP A 229 17.43 24.98 -16.85
N PHE A 230 18.02 24.46 -15.76
CA PHE A 230 17.30 23.70 -14.73
C PHE A 230 17.76 24.06 -13.31
N THR A 231 16.81 24.27 -12.41
CA THR A 231 17.04 24.34 -10.95
C THR A 231 16.28 23.19 -10.28
N VAL A 232 17.03 22.29 -9.65
CA VAL A 232 16.49 21.08 -9.01
C VAL A 232 16.67 21.19 -7.51
N HIS A 233 15.58 21.05 -6.76
CA HIS A 233 15.58 20.91 -5.31
C HIS A 233 14.71 19.73 -4.90
N GLY A 234 15.01 19.09 -3.79
CA GLY A 234 14.22 17.94 -3.38
C GLY A 234 14.67 17.28 -2.09
N PHE A 235 13.99 16.20 -1.75
CA PHE A 235 14.28 15.33 -0.62
C PHE A 235 14.25 13.88 -1.08
N ILE A 236 15.27 13.12 -0.71
CA ILE A 236 15.40 11.72 -1.06
C ILE A 236 15.57 10.89 0.21
N SER A 237 14.92 9.73 0.28
CA SER A 237 15.06 8.83 1.45
C SER A 237 16.43 8.16 1.50
N LEU A 238 16.93 7.88 2.69
CA LEU A 238 18.09 6.99 2.85
C LEU A 238 17.79 5.59 2.31
N PRO A 239 18.78 4.83 1.82
CA PRO A 239 18.57 3.48 1.27
C PRO A 239 17.93 2.46 2.23
N GLU A 240 17.98 2.72 3.54
CA GLU A 240 17.28 1.94 4.57
C GLU A 240 15.76 2.17 4.61
N VAL A 241 15.27 3.27 4.06
CA VAL A 241 13.84 3.58 3.97
C VAL A 241 13.41 3.38 2.53
N THR A 242 12.79 2.24 2.27
CA THR A 242 12.28 1.90 0.95
C THR A 242 10.79 1.60 0.99
N ARG A 243 10.20 1.51 -0.21
CA ARG A 243 8.83 1.09 -0.46
C ARG A 243 8.81 0.06 -1.57
N ALA A 244 7.79 -0.78 -1.59
CA ALA A 244 7.59 -1.75 -2.66
C ALA A 244 7.04 -1.12 -3.96
N SER A 245 6.62 0.15 -3.92
CA SER A 245 6.04 0.87 -5.07
C SER A 245 6.83 2.08 -5.52
N ARG A 246 6.84 2.34 -6.83
CA ARG A 246 7.35 3.57 -7.45
C ARG A 246 6.44 4.78 -7.24
N ASN A 247 5.21 4.59 -6.76
CA ASN A 247 4.26 5.70 -6.57
C ASN A 247 4.74 6.74 -5.53
N TYR A 248 5.71 6.36 -4.70
CA TYR A 248 6.37 7.20 -3.71
C TYR A 248 7.45 8.13 -4.29
N ILE A 249 7.70 8.07 -5.60
CA ILE A 249 8.60 8.98 -6.31
C ILE A 249 7.75 10.09 -6.91
N SER A 250 7.71 11.23 -6.23
CA SER A 250 6.98 12.42 -6.65
C SER A 250 7.90 13.40 -7.37
N THR A 251 7.59 13.69 -8.64
CA THR A 251 8.26 14.73 -9.42
C THR A 251 7.31 15.89 -9.66
N ILE A 252 7.80 17.10 -9.42
CA ILE A 252 7.09 18.35 -9.57
C ILE A 252 7.86 19.22 -10.55
N VAL A 253 7.19 19.76 -11.56
CA VAL A 253 7.78 20.60 -12.60
C VAL A 253 7.01 21.90 -12.61
N ASN A 254 7.67 23.03 -12.33
CA ASN A 254 7.05 24.36 -12.30
C ASN A 254 5.71 24.37 -11.50
N GLY A 255 5.69 23.71 -10.32
CA GLY A 255 4.51 23.61 -9.46
C GLY A 255 3.48 22.54 -9.85
N ARG A 256 3.71 21.75 -10.90
CA ARG A 256 2.81 20.68 -11.33
C ARG A 256 3.36 19.31 -11.05
N TYR A 257 2.55 18.42 -10.49
CA TYR A 257 2.91 17.01 -10.39
C TYR A 257 2.95 16.36 -11.78
N VAL A 258 4.05 15.67 -12.08
CA VAL A 258 4.30 15.03 -13.37
C VAL A 258 4.78 13.60 -13.16
N ARG A 259 4.26 12.69 -13.98
CA ARG A 259 4.75 11.32 -14.06
C ARG A 259 5.63 11.16 -15.30
N ASN A 260 6.94 11.14 -15.12
CA ASN A 260 7.90 10.92 -16.21
C ASN A 260 8.75 9.66 -15.94
N ILE A 261 8.63 8.66 -16.81
CA ILE A 261 9.33 7.38 -16.67
C ILE A 261 10.87 7.51 -16.81
N PRO A 262 11.40 8.23 -17.82
CA PRO A 262 12.84 8.50 -17.91
C PRO A 262 13.45 9.08 -16.63
N LEU A 263 12.81 10.07 -16.02
CA LEU A 263 13.29 10.73 -14.82
C LEU A 263 13.22 9.80 -13.59
N MET A 264 12.16 8.98 -13.48
CA MET A 264 12.10 7.93 -12.45
C MET A 264 13.29 6.96 -12.58
N LYS A 265 13.64 6.54 -13.79
CA LYS A 265 14.82 5.70 -14.02
C LYS A 265 16.13 6.41 -13.68
N ALA A 266 16.22 7.72 -13.92
CA ALA A 266 17.38 8.53 -13.54
C ALA A 266 17.56 8.62 -12.02
N ILE A 267 16.45 8.74 -11.28
CA ILE A 267 16.43 8.69 -9.81
C ILE A 267 16.93 7.32 -9.34
N GLU A 268 16.36 6.22 -9.86
CA GLU A 268 16.80 4.85 -9.55
C GLU A 268 18.31 4.65 -9.84
N ALA A 269 18.80 5.12 -10.98
CA ALA A 269 20.22 5.07 -11.35
C ALA A 269 21.13 5.91 -10.44
N GLY A 270 20.57 6.92 -9.77
CA GLY A 270 21.24 7.73 -8.74
C GLY A 270 21.55 6.93 -7.48
N TYR A 271 20.64 6.04 -7.08
CA TYR A 271 20.82 5.12 -5.96
C TYR A 271 21.71 3.92 -6.30
N HIS A 272 21.89 3.60 -7.58
CA HIS A 272 22.78 2.53 -8.04
C HIS A 272 22.48 1.19 -7.33
N THR A 273 23.47 0.58 -6.66
CA THR A 273 23.41 -0.71 -5.97
C THR A 273 23.04 -0.56 -4.48
N LEU A 274 22.62 0.62 -4.04
CA LEU A 274 22.26 0.86 -2.65
C LEU A 274 20.86 0.35 -2.31
N LEU A 275 20.00 0.17 -3.32
CA LEU A 275 18.64 -0.30 -3.13
C LEU A 275 18.54 -1.81 -3.39
N PRO A 276 17.79 -2.55 -2.55
CA PRO A 276 17.44 -3.93 -2.85
C PRO A 276 16.62 -4.05 -4.15
N ILE A 277 16.71 -5.21 -4.80
CA ILE A 277 15.95 -5.49 -6.03
C ILE A 277 14.45 -5.41 -5.72
N GLY A 278 13.71 -4.64 -6.54
CA GLY A 278 12.26 -4.47 -6.38
C GLY A 278 11.84 -3.48 -5.29
N ARG A 279 12.80 -2.80 -4.63
CA ARG A 279 12.55 -1.74 -3.64
C ARG A 279 12.87 -0.36 -4.23
N TYR A 280 12.03 0.61 -3.89
CA TYR A 280 12.11 1.98 -4.39
C TYR A 280 12.26 2.98 -3.24
N PRO A 281 12.98 4.08 -3.45
CA PRO A 281 13.08 5.14 -2.46
C PRO A 281 11.79 5.99 -2.48
N ILE A 282 11.49 6.60 -1.35
CA ILE A 282 10.57 7.74 -1.28
C ILE A 282 11.34 8.98 -1.71
N VAL A 283 10.82 9.71 -2.68
CA VAL A 283 11.48 10.88 -3.28
C VAL A 283 10.47 11.98 -3.53
N PHE A 284 10.86 13.19 -3.15
CA PHE A 284 10.27 14.44 -3.59
C PHE A 284 11.30 15.20 -4.41
N LEU A 285 10.99 15.47 -5.68
CA LEU A 285 11.85 16.20 -6.60
C LEU A 285 11.06 17.35 -7.21
N SER A 286 11.58 18.56 -7.10
CA SER A 286 11.00 19.75 -7.68
C SER A 286 11.99 20.37 -8.66
N VAL A 287 11.54 20.53 -9.89
CA VAL A 287 12.33 21.01 -11.02
C VAL A 287 11.71 22.31 -11.51
N MET A 288 12.49 23.37 -11.44
CA MET A 288 12.15 24.68 -12.00
C MET A 288 12.92 24.88 -13.31
N MET A 289 12.21 25.30 -14.34
CA MET A 289 12.79 25.55 -15.67
C MET A 289 11.92 26.54 -16.46
N ASP A 290 12.47 27.08 -17.55
CA ASP A 290 11.68 27.94 -18.44
C ASP A 290 10.47 27.17 -19.02
N PRO A 291 9.24 27.71 -18.92
CA PRO A 291 8.04 27.08 -19.51
C PRO A 291 8.18 26.70 -20.99
N ILE A 292 9.04 27.38 -21.76
CA ILE A 292 9.29 27.04 -23.18
C ILE A 292 9.92 25.65 -23.33
N LEU A 293 10.68 25.19 -22.33
CA LEU A 293 11.36 23.90 -22.35
C LEU A 293 10.42 22.74 -21.98
N VAL A 294 9.17 23.00 -21.60
CA VAL A 294 8.18 21.98 -21.20
C VAL A 294 6.90 22.12 -21.98
N ASP A 295 6.55 21.09 -22.73
CA ASP A 295 5.21 20.97 -23.31
C ASP A 295 4.29 20.24 -22.33
N VAL A 296 3.38 20.99 -21.72
CA VAL A 296 2.37 20.50 -20.78
C VAL A 296 1.04 20.12 -21.45
N ASN A 297 0.87 20.38 -22.75
CA ASN A 297 -0.39 20.15 -23.46
C ASN A 297 -0.43 18.78 -24.17
N VAL A 298 0.22 17.76 -23.60
CA VAL A 298 0.36 16.44 -24.22
C VAL A 298 -0.81 15.50 -23.89
N HIS A 299 -1.34 15.54 -22.66
CA HIS A 299 -2.39 14.65 -22.19
C HIS A 299 -3.57 15.43 -21.55
N PRO A 300 -4.84 15.01 -21.71
CA PRO A 300 -6.01 15.71 -21.14
C PRO A 300 -5.92 15.93 -19.62
N ALA A 301 -5.44 14.92 -18.88
CA ALA A 301 -5.24 14.99 -17.43
C ALA A 301 -3.97 15.76 -16.98
N LYS A 302 -3.14 16.22 -17.93
CA LYS A 302 -1.86 16.93 -17.73
C LYS A 302 -0.80 16.19 -16.88
N LEU A 303 -0.90 14.87 -16.74
CA LEU A 303 0.03 14.06 -15.92
C LEU A 303 1.36 13.77 -16.63
N GLU A 304 1.38 13.83 -17.96
CA GLU A 304 2.56 13.59 -18.78
C GLU A 304 2.98 14.90 -19.43
N VAL A 305 4.28 15.19 -19.40
CA VAL A 305 4.88 16.37 -20.04
C VAL A 305 6.06 15.92 -20.89
N ARG A 306 6.36 16.67 -21.94
CA ARG A 306 7.56 16.47 -22.75
C ARG A 306 8.59 17.54 -22.40
N PHE A 307 9.78 17.08 -22.05
CA PHE A 307 10.91 17.95 -21.75
C PHE A 307 11.77 18.17 -22.99
N SER A 308 12.15 19.41 -23.23
CA SER A 308 13.31 19.74 -24.04
C SER A 308 14.57 19.43 -23.22
N LYS A 309 15.59 18.83 -23.86
CA LYS A 309 16.86 18.43 -23.20
C LYS A 309 16.69 17.44 -22.02
N GLU A 310 15.76 16.48 -22.15
CA GLU A 310 15.47 15.47 -21.11
C GLU A 310 16.72 14.70 -20.64
N ALA A 311 17.67 14.40 -21.54
CA ALA A 311 18.90 13.68 -21.19
C ALA A 311 19.78 14.45 -20.19
N GLU A 312 19.91 15.77 -20.35
CA GLU A 312 20.71 16.62 -19.48
C GLU A 312 20.08 16.72 -18.08
N LEU A 313 18.74 16.84 -18.00
CA LEU A 313 18.01 16.83 -16.74
C LEU A 313 18.19 15.49 -16.00
N ASN A 314 18.09 14.38 -16.70
CA ASN A 314 18.28 13.05 -16.13
C ASN A 314 19.69 12.90 -15.54
N GLU A 315 20.71 13.31 -16.29
CA GLU A 315 22.09 13.26 -15.81
C GLU A 315 22.30 14.15 -14.57
N LEU A 316 21.78 15.38 -14.59
CA LEU A 316 21.85 16.31 -13.46
C LEU A 316 21.26 15.70 -12.19
N VAL A 317 20.07 15.09 -12.28
CA VAL A 317 19.38 14.44 -11.15
C VAL A 317 20.15 13.23 -10.65
N THR A 318 20.62 12.35 -11.55
CA THR A 318 21.42 11.18 -11.16
C THR A 318 22.69 11.59 -10.41
N GLN A 319 23.41 12.61 -10.90
CA GLN A 319 24.62 13.09 -10.24
C GLN A 319 24.32 13.76 -8.88
N ALA A 320 23.23 14.54 -8.78
CA ALA A 320 22.82 15.18 -7.53
C ALA A 320 22.55 14.15 -6.43
N ILE A 321 21.80 13.09 -6.75
CA ILE A 321 21.48 12.00 -5.82
C ILE A 321 22.76 11.26 -5.40
N ARG A 322 23.64 10.91 -6.35
CA ARG A 322 24.92 10.24 -6.03
C ARG A 322 25.77 11.07 -5.08
N ARG A 323 25.91 12.37 -5.35
CA ARG A 323 26.68 13.28 -4.48
C ARG A 323 26.08 13.37 -3.08
N ALA A 324 24.76 13.49 -2.96
CA ALA A 324 24.08 13.56 -1.67
C ALA A 324 24.25 12.29 -0.83
N LEU A 325 24.21 11.11 -1.48
CA LEU A 325 24.39 9.83 -0.81
C LEU A 325 25.87 9.53 -0.48
N GLN A 326 26.81 9.89 -1.36
CA GLN A 326 28.25 9.71 -1.14
C GLN A 326 28.82 10.66 -0.07
N ALA A 327 28.27 11.86 0.06
CA ALA A 327 28.69 12.83 1.08
C ALA A 327 28.34 12.38 2.51
N ARG A 328 27.48 11.37 2.67
CA ARG A 328 27.15 10.78 3.97
C ARG A 328 27.85 9.44 4.14
N THR A 329 28.34 9.19 5.34
CA THR A 329 28.79 7.86 5.75
C THR A 329 27.55 6.97 5.83
N LEU A 330 27.28 6.20 4.77
CA LEU A 330 26.14 5.26 4.69
C LEU A 330 26.37 3.99 5.53
N ILE A 331 27.31 4.02 6.47
CA ILE A 331 27.53 2.91 7.39
C ILE A 331 26.34 2.90 8.33
N PRO A 332 25.52 1.82 8.36
CA PRO A 332 24.47 1.70 9.35
C PRO A 332 25.12 1.86 10.71
N GLU A 333 24.64 2.83 11.51
CA GLU A 333 24.93 2.79 12.94
C GLU A 333 24.22 1.55 13.47
N VAL A 334 24.92 0.43 13.45
CA VAL A 334 24.64 -0.65 14.37
C VAL A 334 24.79 0.02 15.72
N THR A 335 23.67 0.35 16.36
CA THR A 335 23.64 0.53 17.81
C THR A 335 24.07 -0.80 18.41
N ALA A 336 25.37 -1.08 18.35
CA ALA A 336 26.02 -2.00 19.22
C ALA A 336 25.69 -1.41 20.58
N LYS A 337 24.77 -2.09 21.29
CA LYS A 337 24.49 -1.80 22.70
C LYS A 337 25.84 -1.53 23.33
N GLN A 338 26.10 -0.28 23.69
CA GLN A 338 27.12 -0.01 24.69
C GLN A 338 26.72 -0.96 25.80
N LYS A 339 27.59 -1.94 26.10
CA LYS A 339 27.46 -2.74 27.31
C LYS A 339 27.27 -1.68 28.39
N GLU A 340 26.06 -1.59 28.91
CA GLU A 340 25.80 -0.74 30.06
C GLU A 340 26.82 -1.23 31.09
N THR A 341 27.81 -0.39 31.37
CA THR A 341 28.60 -0.53 32.59
C THR A 341 27.56 -0.72 33.68
N PRO A 342 27.62 -1.81 34.47
CA PRO A 342 26.58 -2.10 35.44
C PRO A 342 26.45 -0.86 36.31
N LYS A 343 25.33 -0.14 36.14
CA LYS A 343 24.97 0.95 37.04
C LYS A 343 25.00 0.29 38.40
N GLN A 344 25.90 0.76 39.26
CA GLN A 344 25.86 0.43 40.68
C GLN A 344 24.41 0.59 41.10
N LYS A 345 23.83 -0.48 41.66
CA LYS A 345 22.51 -0.40 42.29
C LYS A 345 22.53 0.86 43.14
N ALA A 346 21.75 1.86 42.75
CA ALA A 346 21.43 2.96 43.64
C ALA A 346 20.69 2.30 44.79
N GLU A 347 21.40 2.06 45.89
CA GLU A 347 20.78 1.78 47.17
C GLU A 347 19.79 2.91 47.41
N GLN A 348 18.51 2.56 47.43
CA GLN A 348 17.47 3.46 47.90
C GLN A 348 17.86 3.82 49.33
N ALA A 349 18.41 5.03 49.51
CA ALA A 349 18.49 5.64 50.82
C ALA A 349 17.06 5.79 51.32
N ALA A 350 16.66 4.91 52.24
CA ALA A 350 15.41 5.01 52.96
C ALA A 350 15.39 6.39 53.65
N TRP A 351 14.52 7.28 53.18
CA TRP A 351 14.22 8.51 53.90
C TRP A 351 13.40 8.17 55.14
N THR A 352 14.06 8.11 56.29
CA THR A 352 13.40 8.21 57.59
C THR A 352 13.06 9.68 57.84
N LEU A 353 11.79 10.03 57.64
CA LEU A 353 11.23 11.29 58.13
C LEU A 353 10.92 11.15 59.62
N GLU A 354 11.89 11.46 60.48
CA GLU A 354 11.64 11.67 61.90
C GLU A 354 11.00 13.04 62.12
N HIS A 355 9.69 13.01 62.40
CA HIS A 355 8.93 14.17 62.83
C HIS A 355 9.35 14.53 64.27
N VAL A 356 10.20 15.54 64.44
CA VAL A 356 10.45 16.14 65.76
C VAL A 356 9.30 17.08 66.09
N VAL A 357 8.31 16.59 66.85
CA VAL A 357 7.36 17.44 67.57
C VAL A 357 7.76 17.43 69.04
N LYS A 358 8.21 18.58 69.54
CA LYS A 358 8.45 18.82 70.96
C LYS A 358 7.12 19.11 71.64
N GLU A 359 6.69 18.27 72.58
CA GLU A 359 5.82 18.68 73.68
C GLU A 359 6.18 17.93 74.99
N PRO A 360 5.88 18.50 76.17
CA PRO A 360 6.73 18.37 77.35
C PRO A 360 6.39 17.19 78.27
N VAL A 361 7.43 16.82 79.02
CA VAL A 361 7.53 15.97 80.22
C VAL A 361 6.23 15.86 81.05
N VAL A 362 5.79 14.63 81.42
CA VAL A 362 5.71 14.09 82.80
C VAL A 362 5.40 12.57 82.81
N SER A 363 6.31 11.81 83.41
CA SER A 363 6.25 10.58 84.23
C SER A 363 5.22 9.44 84.01
N SER A 364 5.79 8.22 83.92
CA SER A 364 5.66 7.09 84.89
C SER A 364 4.91 5.80 84.48
N LEU A 365 5.59 4.67 84.79
CA LEU A 365 5.13 3.30 85.12
C LEU A 365 4.89 2.24 84.01
N ILE A 366 5.93 1.40 83.79
CA ILE A 366 6.03 -0.06 84.07
C ILE A 366 5.16 -1.11 83.30
N HIS A 367 5.90 -2.07 82.68
CA HIS A 367 5.63 -3.53 82.41
C HIS A 367 4.68 -3.92 81.25
N VAL A 368 4.87 -4.97 80.41
CA VAL A 368 5.53 -6.30 80.43
C VAL A 368 5.89 -6.65 78.95
N GLY A 369 7.08 -7.12 78.55
CA GLY A 369 7.51 -8.54 78.48
C GLY A 369 7.42 -9.16 77.06
N GLU A 370 8.58 -9.63 76.58
CA GLU A 370 9.00 -10.35 75.33
C GLU A 370 8.22 -11.65 74.92
N PRO A 371 8.61 -12.44 73.88
CA PRO A 371 9.17 -12.18 72.53
C PRO A 371 8.62 -13.12 71.38
N GLN A 372 9.02 -12.78 70.14
CA GLN A 372 9.42 -13.60 68.95
C GLN A 372 8.71 -14.88 68.43
N GLN A 373 8.59 -14.87 67.08
CA GLN A 373 8.31 -15.89 66.04
C GLN A 373 9.04 -17.27 66.19
N PRO A 374 8.62 -18.35 65.48
CA PRO A 374 9.18 -18.66 64.13
C PRO A 374 8.32 -19.49 63.12
N SER A 375 8.64 -19.27 61.83
CA SER A 375 8.65 -20.11 60.59
C SER A 375 7.68 -21.29 60.27
N PRO A 376 7.48 -21.60 58.95
CA PRO A 376 6.49 -22.57 58.44
C PRO A 376 7.06 -23.97 58.10
N ALA A 377 6.18 -24.98 58.04
CA ALA A 377 6.47 -26.35 57.59
C ALA A 377 5.37 -26.94 56.68
N GLU A 378 5.78 -27.95 55.93
CA GLU A 378 5.21 -28.72 54.79
C GLU A 378 3.87 -29.43 55.02
N GLU A 379 3.19 -29.82 53.92
CA GLU A 379 2.49 -31.13 53.86
C GLU A 379 2.17 -31.59 52.41
N GLN A 380 2.17 -32.92 52.22
CA GLN A 380 2.10 -33.69 50.97
C GLN A 380 0.71 -34.35 50.72
N LYS A 381 0.43 -34.66 49.43
CA LYS A 381 -0.32 -35.81 48.82
C LYS A 381 -1.73 -36.24 49.29
N GLU A 382 -2.65 -36.44 48.33
CA GLU A 382 -3.26 -37.74 47.92
C GLU A 382 -4.36 -37.61 46.83
N GLU A 383 -4.52 -38.63 45.97
CA GLU A 383 -5.56 -38.84 44.92
C GLU A 383 -6.93 -39.29 45.51
N PRO A 384 -8.04 -39.27 44.72
CA PRO A 384 -8.69 -40.58 44.42
C PRO A 384 -9.51 -40.74 43.11
N LYS A 385 -9.37 -41.97 42.57
CA LYS A 385 -10.24 -42.93 41.83
C LYS A 385 -11.65 -42.62 41.23
N GLU A 386 -11.78 -43.15 40.01
CA GLU A 386 -12.90 -43.72 39.23
C GLU A 386 -14.16 -44.27 39.96
N LYS A 387 -15.34 -44.03 39.35
CA LYS A 387 -16.54 -44.89 39.43
C LYS A 387 -17.40 -44.81 38.15
N GLN A 388 -17.68 -45.98 37.58
CA GLN A 388 -18.64 -46.25 36.50
C GLN A 388 -20.08 -45.89 36.89
N ARG A 389 -20.87 -45.41 35.91
CA ARG A 389 -22.31 -45.72 35.85
C ARG A 389 -22.83 -45.67 34.40
N THR A 390 -23.47 -46.78 34.05
CA THR A 390 -24.31 -47.12 32.89
C THR A 390 -25.35 -46.07 32.54
N LEU A 391 -25.74 -45.98 31.25
CA LEU A 391 -27.13 -45.98 30.74
C LEU A 391 -27.15 -45.91 29.19
N LEU A 392 -27.77 -46.91 28.56
CA LEU A 392 -28.22 -46.91 27.15
C LEU A 392 -29.47 -46.03 26.99
N PRO A 393 -29.76 -45.55 25.78
CA PRO A 393 -31.14 -45.55 25.31
C PRO A 393 -31.35 -46.42 24.06
N GLN A 394 -32.40 -47.23 24.14
CA GLN A 394 -32.94 -48.07 23.07
C GLN A 394 -33.69 -47.26 22.02
N ALA A 395 -33.77 -47.87 20.83
CA ALA A 395 -34.55 -47.48 19.68
C ALA A 395 -36.07 -47.44 19.94
N GLU A 396 -36.75 -46.50 19.29
CA GLU A 396 -38.16 -46.62 18.95
C GLU A 396 -38.31 -46.81 17.44
N ALA A 397 -39.08 -47.84 17.11
CA ALA A 397 -39.47 -48.23 15.77
C ALA A 397 -40.71 -47.45 15.33
N THR A 398 -40.72 -47.03 14.07
CA THR A 398 -41.96 -46.79 13.32
C THR A 398 -41.92 -47.61 12.05
N GLN A 399 -42.86 -48.56 11.97
CA GLN A 399 -43.14 -49.41 10.83
C GLN A 399 -43.81 -48.60 9.72
N HIS A 400 -43.38 -48.78 8.47
CA HIS A 400 -44.28 -48.82 7.32
C HIS A 400 -43.80 -49.87 6.33
N SER A 401 -44.71 -50.79 6.04
CA SER A 401 -44.66 -51.93 5.13
C SER A 401 -44.92 -51.53 3.67
N ALA A 402 -44.25 -52.18 2.72
CA ALA A 402 -44.85 -53.09 1.72
C ALA A 402 -44.03 -53.18 0.41
N ASP A 403 -43.53 -54.40 0.17
CA ASP A 403 -43.49 -55.21 -1.06
C ASP A 403 -42.74 -54.80 -2.35
N ASN A 404 -41.89 -55.79 -2.76
CA ASN A 404 -41.50 -56.27 -4.11
C ASN A 404 -40.69 -55.34 -5.03
N ASP A 405 -39.75 -55.77 -5.87
CA ASP A 405 -39.43 -57.10 -6.42
C ASP A 405 -37.94 -57.18 -6.84
N GLU A 406 -37.49 -58.41 -7.12
CA GLU A 406 -36.16 -58.92 -7.48
C GLU A 406 -35.28 -58.15 -8.50
N TRP A 407 -33.95 -58.16 -8.34
CA TRP A 407 -33.00 -58.77 -9.30
C TRP A 407 -31.51 -58.78 -8.87
N VAL A 408 -30.79 -59.71 -9.48
CA VAL A 408 -29.56 -60.39 -9.08
C VAL A 408 -28.27 -59.65 -9.50
N GLY A 409 -27.25 -59.69 -8.64
CA GLY A 409 -25.84 -59.84 -9.05
C GLY A 409 -24.96 -58.58 -9.10
N MET A 410 -24.12 -58.36 -8.08
CA MET A 410 -22.89 -57.55 -8.22
C MET A 410 -21.93 -57.84 -7.06
N SER A 411 -21.09 -58.86 -7.24
CA SER A 411 -19.94 -59.16 -6.37
C SER A 411 -18.62 -59.13 -7.15
N GLU A 412 -18.46 -58.15 -8.05
CA GLU A 412 -17.22 -57.93 -8.82
C GLU A 412 -16.74 -56.46 -8.86
N GLN A 413 -17.35 -55.54 -8.08
CA GLN A 413 -16.99 -54.12 -8.10
C GLN A 413 -16.05 -53.66 -6.98
N THR A 414 -15.68 -54.53 -6.03
CA THR A 414 -14.85 -54.11 -4.88
C THR A 414 -13.34 -54.10 -5.16
N GLU A 415 -12.89 -54.65 -6.29
CA GLU A 415 -11.46 -54.64 -6.68
C GLU A 415 -11.09 -53.49 -7.63
N SER A 416 -12.04 -52.97 -8.42
CA SER A 416 -11.78 -51.85 -9.34
C SER A 416 -11.52 -50.54 -8.57
N ASP A 417 -12.26 -50.28 -7.50
CA ASP A 417 -12.13 -49.04 -6.73
C ASP A 417 -10.81 -48.96 -5.92
N LYS A 418 -10.27 -50.11 -5.50
CA LYS A 418 -8.93 -50.16 -4.86
C LYS A 418 -7.79 -49.98 -5.87
N GLN A 419 -7.96 -50.45 -7.11
CA GLN A 419 -6.97 -50.25 -8.16
C GLN A 419 -6.96 -48.80 -8.70
N GLU A 420 -8.09 -48.11 -8.68
CA GLU A 420 -8.17 -46.71 -9.10
C GLU A 420 -7.58 -45.74 -8.06
N GLN A 421 -7.74 -46.01 -6.76
CA GLN A 421 -7.07 -45.24 -5.70
C GLN A 421 -5.54 -45.44 -5.70
N ALA A 422 -5.04 -46.60 -6.12
CA ALA A 422 -3.59 -46.85 -6.23
C ALA A 422 -2.94 -46.11 -7.42
N ARG A 423 -3.68 -45.81 -8.49
CA ARG A 423 -3.15 -45.14 -9.69
C ARG A 423 -2.98 -43.62 -9.52
N VAL A 424 -3.63 -43.00 -8.54
CA VAL A 424 -3.53 -41.54 -8.30
C VAL A 424 -2.21 -41.16 -7.62
N ASN A 425 -1.51 -42.11 -6.98
CA ASN A 425 -0.36 -41.83 -6.12
C ASN A 425 1.04 -41.90 -6.76
N ASP A 426 1.16 -42.04 -8.09
CA ASP A 426 2.49 -42.23 -8.73
C ASP A 426 2.69 -41.39 -10.00
N ARG A 427 2.43 -40.08 -9.92
CA ARG A 427 2.72 -39.14 -11.02
C ARG A 427 4.23 -38.94 -11.21
N LEU A 428 5.00 -38.98 -10.13
CA LEU A 428 6.47 -39.01 -10.15
C LEU A 428 6.95 -40.30 -9.46
N PRO A 429 7.54 -41.26 -10.20
CA PRO A 429 8.06 -42.49 -9.61
C PRO A 429 9.20 -42.20 -8.64
N PRO A 430 9.50 -43.12 -7.70
CA PRO A 430 10.66 -42.97 -6.81
C PRO A 430 11.95 -42.83 -7.63
N LEU A 431 12.73 -41.80 -7.27
CA LEU A 431 13.98 -41.44 -7.94
C LEU A 431 15.16 -41.75 -7.03
N TYR A 432 16.17 -42.42 -7.56
CA TYR A 432 17.38 -42.75 -6.84
C TYR A 432 18.50 -41.80 -7.24
N PRO A 433 19.11 -41.05 -6.29
CA PRO A 433 20.16 -40.09 -6.61
C PRO A 433 21.40 -40.80 -7.17
N ILE A 434 21.92 -40.26 -8.27
CA ILE A 434 23.20 -40.65 -8.89
C ILE A 434 24.30 -39.68 -8.44
N GLY A 435 23.97 -38.39 -8.38
CA GLY A 435 24.88 -37.34 -7.95
C GLY A 435 24.37 -35.95 -8.28
N GLN A 436 25.18 -34.95 -7.98
CA GLN A 436 24.86 -33.53 -8.18
C GLN A 436 25.88 -32.88 -9.13
N MET A 437 25.40 -32.12 -10.10
CA MET A 437 26.20 -31.39 -11.07
C MET A 437 26.19 -29.89 -10.74
N HIS A 438 27.39 -29.31 -10.58
CA HIS A 438 27.63 -27.88 -10.31
C HIS A 438 26.82 -27.30 -9.14
N GLY A 439 26.48 -28.09 -8.12
CA GLY A 439 25.70 -27.62 -6.97
C GLY A 439 24.31 -27.07 -7.34
N THR A 440 23.78 -27.43 -8.51
CA THR A 440 22.56 -26.84 -9.08
C THR A 440 21.61 -27.88 -9.66
N TYR A 441 22.14 -28.91 -10.33
CA TYR A 441 21.33 -29.97 -10.93
C TYR A 441 21.54 -31.29 -10.21
N ILE A 442 20.45 -31.97 -9.87
CA ILE A 442 20.46 -33.32 -9.31
C ILE A 442 20.23 -34.30 -10.45
N LEU A 443 21.12 -35.29 -10.57
CA LEU A 443 20.97 -36.43 -11.46
C LEU A 443 20.38 -37.59 -10.65
N ALA A 444 19.27 -38.13 -11.11
CA ALA A 444 18.61 -39.28 -10.49
C ALA A 444 18.20 -40.30 -11.56
N GLN A 445 18.07 -41.57 -11.17
CA GLN A 445 17.62 -42.64 -12.06
C GLN A 445 16.41 -43.37 -11.50
N ASN A 446 15.67 -44.02 -12.38
CA ASN A 446 14.72 -45.07 -12.05
C ASN A 446 14.68 -46.13 -13.18
N GLU A 447 13.73 -47.04 -13.13
CA GLU A 447 13.54 -48.09 -14.14
C GLU A 447 13.26 -47.58 -15.57
N ARG A 448 12.79 -46.32 -15.70
CA ARG A 448 12.41 -45.67 -16.97
C ARG A 448 13.53 -44.82 -17.58
N GLY A 449 14.65 -44.60 -16.88
CA GLY A 449 15.81 -43.87 -17.42
C GLY A 449 16.39 -42.81 -16.48
N LEU A 450 17.00 -41.77 -17.06
CA LEU A 450 17.70 -40.70 -16.36
C LEU A 450 16.79 -39.48 -16.16
N TYR A 451 16.84 -38.89 -14.98
CA TYR A 451 16.13 -37.68 -14.58
C TYR A 451 17.13 -36.61 -14.18
N ILE A 452 16.96 -35.41 -14.72
CA ILE A 452 17.73 -34.22 -14.38
C ILE A 452 16.77 -33.25 -13.71
N ILE A 453 17.07 -32.90 -12.45
CA ILE A 453 16.21 -32.07 -11.61
C ILE A 453 16.95 -30.77 -11.28
N ASP A 454 16.31 -29.63 -11.52
CA ASP A 454 16.79 -28.34 -11.03
C ASP A 454 16.49 -28.24 -9.53
N GLN A 455 17.55 -28.25 -8.71
CA GLN A 455 17.46 -28.23 -7.25
C GLN A 455 16.75 -26.97 -6.74
N HIS A 456 17.03 -25.82 -7.34
CA HIS A 456 16.46 -24.56 -6.91
C HIS A 456 14.95 -24.54 -7.21
N ALA A 457 14.57 -24.88 -8.44
CA ALA A 457 13.18 -24.94 -8.86
C ALA A 457 12.36 -25.99 -8.05
N ALA A 458 12.97 -27.15 -7.75
CA ALA A 458 12.36 -28.19 -6.92
C ALA A 458 12.07 -27.69 -5.51
N GLN A 459 13.03 -27.01 -4.88
CA GLN A 459 12.83 -26.44 -3.55
C GLN A 459 11.79 -25.33 -3.52
N GLU A 460 11.76 -24.46 -4.54
CA GLU A 460 10.73 -23.44 -4.66
C GLU A 460 9.33 -24.06 -4.70
N ARG A 461 9.14 -25.18 -5.41
CA ARG A 461 7.84 -25.88 -5.43
C ARG A 461 7.48 -26.48 -4.08
N ILE A 462 8.40 -27.19 -3.44
CA ILE A 462 8.17 -27.80 -2.12
C ILE A 462 7.79 -26.72 -1.09
N LYS A 463 8.56 -25.62 -1.05
CA LYS A 463 8.33 -24.49 -0.13
C LYS A 463 7.02 -23.78 -0.45
N TYR A 464 6.71 -23.57 -1.73
CA TYR A 464 5.46 -22.97 -2.15
C TYR A 464 4.25 -23.76 -1.67
N GLU A 465 4.24 -25.08 -1.80
CA GLU A 465 3.11 -25.89 -1.33
C GLU A 465 2.99 -25.87 0.19
N TYR A 466 4.11 -25.95 0.91
CA TYR A 466 4.13 -25.78 2.36
C TYR A 466 3.52 -24.45 2.78
N PHE A 467 3.93 -23.33 2.17
CA PHE A 467 3.37 -22.01 2.49
C PHE A 467 1.93 -21.85 2.02
N ARG A 468 1.54 -22.45 0.90
CA ARG A 468 0.16 -22.42 0.39
C ARG A 468 -0.81 -23.06 1.38
N GLU A 469 -0.40 -24.19 1.98
CA GLU A 469 -1.16 -24.83 3.05
C GLU A 469 -1.16 -23.97 4.31
N LYS A 470 0.01 -23.49 4.77
CA LYS A 470 0.14 -22.70 6.01
C LYS A 470 -0.59 -21.36 5.99
N VAL A 471 -0.57 -20.66 4.86
CA VAL A 471 -1.32 -19.42 4.63
C VAL A 471 -2.82 -19.72 4.43
N GLY A 472 -3.16 -20.93 3.98
CA GLY A 472 -4.52 -21.44 3.84
C GLY A 472 -5.18 -21.75 5.19
N GLU A 473 -4.41 -22.33 6.10
CA GLU A 473 -4.77 -22.63 7.49
C GLU A 473 -4.86 -21.33 8.30
N VAL A 474 -6.02 -21.05 8.87
CA VAL A 474 -6.16 -19.97 9.87
C VAL A 474 -5.54 -20.48 11.18
N THR A 475 -4.21 -20.56 11.23
CA THR A 475 -3.49 -21.07 12.40
C THR A 475 -3.26 -19.95 13.42
N ASN A 476 -3.63 -20.24 14.67
CA ASN A 476 -3.50 -19.36 15.85
C ASN A 476 -2.06 -19.32 16.42
N GLU A 477 -1.08 -19.91 15.73
CA GLU A 477 0.32 -19.94 16.18
C GLU A 477 1.04 -18.65 15.78
N VAL A 478 0.79 -17.61 16.56
CA VAL A 478 1.39 -16.29 16.38
C VAL A 478 2.57 -16.13 17.32
N GLN A 479 3.67 -15.59 16.82
CA GLN A 479 4.84 -15.19 17.58
C GLN A 479 4.76 -13.69 17.87
N GLU A 480 4.89 -13.30 19.13
CA GLU A 480 4.99 -11.90 19.53
C GLU A 480 6.39 -11.35 19.27
N LEU A 481 6.43 -10.12 18.77
CA LEU A 481 7.65 -9.35 18.56
C LEU A 481 8.03 -8.66 19.87
N LEU A 482 9.31 -8.80 20.25
CA LEU A 482 9.87 -8.06 21.40
C LEU A 482 9.78 -6.54 21.21
N VAL A 483 9.88 -6.09 19.96
CA VAL A 483 9.71 -4.70 19.55
C VAL A 483 8.67 -4.67 18.43
N PRO A 484 7.50 -4.04 18.63
CA PRO A 484 6.48 -3.95 17.59
C PRO A 484 7.00 -3.22 16.35
N LEU A 485 6.58 -3.69 15.17
CA LEU A 485 6.88 -3.02 13.91
C LEU A 485 5.86 -1.92 13.65
N THR A 486 6.34 -0.73 13.29
CA THR A 486 5.52 0.44 12.97
C THR A 486 5.61 0.75 11.48
N PHE A 487 4.47 0.77 10.80
CA PHE A 487 4.37 1.07 9.38
C PHE A 487 3.61 2.37 9.15
N HIS A 488 4.27 3.34 8.50
CA HIS A 488 3.68 4.64 8.18
C HIS A 488 3.28 4.69 6.70
N TYR A 489 2.01 4.99 6.46
CA TYR A 489 1.45 5.08 5.12
C TYR A 489 0.77 6.45 4.92
N PRO A 490 0.85 7.01 3.71
CA PRO A 490 0.01 8.14 3.33
C PRO A 490 -1.48 7.88 3.60
N ALA A 491 -2.23 8.93 3.88
CA ALA A 491 -3.65 8.81 4.22
C ALA A 491 -4.48 8.12 3.11
N ASP A 492 -4.08 8.23 1.84
CA ASP A 492 -4.70 7.54 0.72
C ASP A 492 -4.54 6.01 0.78
N GLU A 493 -3.33 5.54 1.07
CA GLU A 493 -3.07 4.11 1.24
C GLU A 493 -3.64 3.60 2.56
N TYR A 494 -3.54 4.38 3.64
CA TYR A 494 -4.08 4.02 4.96
C TYR A 494 -5.57 3.66 4.88
N VAL A 495 -6.37 4.49 4.20
CA VAL A 495 -7.81 4.26 4.01
C VAL A 495 -8.08 2.94 3.28
N LEU A 496 -7.27 2.62 2.27
CA LEU A 496 -7.43 1.40 1.49
C LEU A 496 -7.01 0.15 2.31
N ILE A 497 -5.93 0.25 3.07
CA ILE A 497 -5.41 -0.82 3.91
C ILE A 497 -6.38 -1.13 5.06
N ASP A 498 -6.91 -0.10 5.72
CA ASP A 498 -7.87 -0.24 6.82
C ASP A 498 -9.14 -0.96 6.36
N ALA A 499 -9.61 -0.66 5.14
CA ALA A 499 -10.76 -1.32 4.52
C ALA A 499 -10.53 -2.81 4.23
N HIS A 500 -9.28 -3.24 4.08
CA HIS A 500 -8.88 -4.63 3.76
C HIS A 500 -8.11 -5.34 4.88
N ARG A 501 -8.17 -4.77 6.09
CA ARG A 501 -7.43 -5.26 7.26
C ARG A 501 -7.83 -6.68 7.65
N GLU A 502 -9.11 -7.03 7.52
CA GLU A 502 -9.59 -8.38 7.85
C GLU A 502 -9.09 -9.43 6.86
N GLU A 503 -8.99 -9.11 5.58
CA GLU A 503 -8.42 -9.99 4.56
C GLU A 503 -6.91 -10.19 4.76
N LEU A 504 -6.19 -9.13 5.15
CA LEU A 504 -4.77 -9.22 5.54
C LEU A 504 -4.58 -10.11 6.77
N ALA A 505 -5.44 -9.98 7.78
CA ALA A 505 -5.40 -10.83 8.97
C ALA A 505 -5.61 -12.32 8.63
N LYS A 506 -6.49 -12.64 7.68
CA LYS A 506 -6.69 -14.02 7.17
C LYS A 506 -5.49 -14.61 6.42
N CYS A 507 -4.50 -13.77 6.09
CA CYS A 507 -3.24 -14.18 5.48
C CYS A 507 -2.06 -14.08 6.46
N GLY A 508 -2.32 -13.81 7.75
CA GLY A 508 -1.30 -13.74 8.80
C GLY A 508 -0.70 -12.34 9.02
N VAL A 509 -1.30 -11.28 8.50
CA VAL A 509 -0.83 -9.90 8.72
C VAL A 509 -1.79 -9.17 9.66
N PHE A 510 -1.39 -9.01 10.92
CA PHE A 510 -2.22 -8.44 11.98
C PHE A 510 -1.90 -6.95 12.20
N LEU A 511 -2.64 -6.07 11.52
CA LEU A 511 -2.46 -4.62 11.61
C LEU A 511 -3.37 -4.01 12.67
N GLU A 512 -2.77 -3.26 13.60
CA GLU A 512 -3.49 -2.45 14.59
C GLU A 512 -3.39 -0.96 14.23
N PRO A 513 -4.50 -0.23 14.06
CA PRO A 513 -4.49 1.22 13.89
C PRO A 513 -3.81 1.92 15.07
N PHE A 514 -2.87 2.82 14.77
CA PHE A 514 -2.17 3.62 15.77
C PHE A 514 -2.02 5.07 15.29
N GLY A 515 -2.74 6.00 15.90
CA GLY A 515 -2.74 7.41 15.45
C GLY A 515 -3.46 7.60 14.12
N HIS A 516 -3.00 8.55 13.29
CA HIS A 516 -3.71 8.96 12.07
C HIS A 516 -3.37 8.11 10.84
N ASN A 517 -2.09 7.80 10.64
CA ASN A 517 -1.53 7.26 9.39
C ASN A 517 -0.52 6.11 9.68
N THR A 518 -0.69 5.38 10.78
CA THR A 518 0.29 4.37 11.22
C THR A 518 -0.42 3.09 11.64
N PHE A 519 0.17 1.96 11.26
CA PHE A 519 -0.21 0.64 11.74
C PHE A 519 0.92 0.06 12.59
N ILE A 520 0.54 -0.64 13.67
CA ILE A 520 1.46 -1.42 14.49
C ILE A 520 1.20 -2.90 14.24
N VAL A 521 2.28 -3.66 14.09
CA VAL A 521 2.26 -5.13 14.11
C VAL A 521 3.01 -5.60 15.36
N ARG A 522 2.29 -6.24 16.27
CA ARG A 522 2.85 -6.82 17.50
C ARG A 522 3.24 -8.27 17.35
N SER A 523 2.67 -8.95 16.37
CA SER A 523 2.76 -10.40 16.25
C SER A 523 2.66 -10.82 14.79
N HIS A 524 3.38 -11.88 14.41
CA HIS A 524 3.31 -12.49 13.09
C HIS A 524 3.26 -14.02 13.21
N PRO A 525 2.77 -14.75 12.21
CA PRO A 525 2.75 -16.21 12.23
C PRO A 525 4.14 -16.81 12.41
N SER A 526 4.23 -17.94 13.11
CA SER A 526 5.48 -18.65 13.40
C SER A 526 6.26 -19.10 12.15
N TRP A 527 5.57 -19.25 11.02
CA TRP A 527 6.14 -19.69 9.75
C TRP A 527 6.77 -18.58 8.91
N PHE A 528 6.72 -17.32 9.35
CA PHE A 528 7.43 -16.21 8.69
C PHE A 528 8.96 -16.46 8.70
N PRO A 529 9.66 -16.24 7.58
CA PRO A 529 11.12 -16.19 7.55
C PRO A 529 11.68 -15.18 8.56
N LYS A 530 12.61 -15.65 9.40
CA LYS A 530 13.22 -14.81 10.45
C LYS A 530 14.06 -13.70 9.84
N GLY A 531 13.86 -12.46 10.29
CA GLY A 531 14.60 -11.28 9.86
C GLY A 531 14.05 -10.59 8.60
N GLU A 532 13.01 -11.13 7.98
CA GLU A 532 12.37 -10.57 6.78
C GLU A 532 10.90 -10.18 7.03
N GLU A 533 10.47 -10.17 8.29
CA GLU A 533 9.06 -10.02 8.66
C GLU A 533 8.48 -8.69 8.19
N ALA A 534 9.24 -7.60 8.41
CA ALA A 534 8.85 -6.27 7.97
C ALA A 534 8.69 -6.17 6.45
N GLU A 535 9.63 -6.77 5.71
CA GLU A 535 9.60 -6.74 4.25
C GLU A 535 8.42 -7.52 3.67
N ILE A 536 8.13 -8.69 4.23
CA ILE A 536 7.03 -9.56 3.80
C ILE A 536 5.69 -8.88 4.08
N ILE A 537 5.51 -8.31 5.28
CA ILE A 537 4.30 -7.56 5.64
C ILE A 537 4.10 -6.41 4.65
N GLU A 538 5.14 -5.64 4.37
CA GLU A 538 5.06 -4.51 3.46
C GLU A 538 4.73 -4.93 2.02
N GLU A 539 5.32 -6.02 1.52
CA GLU A 539 5.00 -6.55 0.20
C GLU A 539 3.57 -7.11 0.12
N MET A 540 3.07 -7.75 1.18
CA MET A 540 1.68 -8.21 1.24
C MET A 540 0.70 -7.03 1.26
N ILE A 541 1.01 -5.96 2.00
CA ILE A 541 0.24 -4.71 1.98
C ILE A 541 0.25 -4.11 0.56
N GLN A 542 1.42 -4.06 -0.07
CA GLN A 542 1.56 -3.55 -1.44
C GLN A 542 0.72 -4.34 -2.45
N GLN A 543 0.66 -5.67 -2.32
CA GLN A 543 -0.19 -6.49 -3.18
C GLN A 543 -1.67 -6.13 -3.06
N VAL A 544 -2.15 -5.82 -1.84
CA VAL A 544 -3.51 -5.34 -1.61
C VAL A 544 -3.74 -3.99 -2.27
N LEU A 545 -2.77 -3.07 -2.17
CA LEU A 545 -2.84 -1.75 -2.82
C LEU A 545 -2.87 -1.83 -4.35
N GLU A 546 -2.22 -2.82 -4.95
CA GLU A 546 -2.19 -3.03 -6.41
C GLU A 546 -3.42 -3.76 -6.96
N MET A 547 -4.07 -4.59 -6.13
CA MET A 547 -5.24 -5.36 -6.53
C MET A 547 -6.47 -4.44 -6.69
N LYS A 548 -7.07 -4.44 -7.89
CA LYS A 548 -8.35 -3.76 -8.12
C LYS A 548 -9.50 -4.36 -7.30
N LYS A 549 -9.41 -5.65 -7.00
CA LYS A 549 -10.33 -6.40 -6.15
C LYS A 549 -9.50 -7.42 -5.38
N VAL A 550 -9.56 -7.34 -4.05
CA VAL A 550 -8.84 -8.28 -3.19
C VAL A 550 -9.53 -9.64 -3.26
N ASP A 551 -8.83 -10.64 -3.79
CA ASP A 551 -9.22 -12.04 -3.71
C ASP A 551 -8.27 -12.74 -2.73
N ILE A 552 -8.84 -13.27 -1.66
CA ILE A 552 -8.09 -13.99 -0.62
C ILE A 552 -7.30 -15.13 -1.25
N ARG A 553 -7.85 -15.87 -2.23
CA ARG A 553 -7.12 -16.99 -2.86
C ARG A 553 -5.86 -16.51 -3.56
N GLN A 554 -5.96 -15.43 -4.33
CA GLN A 554 -4.82 -14.83 -5.03
C GLN A 554 -3.81 -14.21 -4.05
N LEU A 555 -4.29 -13.58 -2.97
CA LEU A 555 -3.43 -13.00 -1.95
C LEU A 555 -2.62 -14.09 -1.24
N ARG A 556 -3.28 -15.21 -0.87
CA ARG A 556 -2.62 -16.37 -0.27
C ARG A 556 -1.61 -17.02 -1.21
N GLU A 557 -1.97 -17.15 -2.48
CA GLU A 557 -1.10 -17.69 -3.53
C GLU A 557 0.17 -16.85 -3.69
N LYS A 558 0.02 -15.53 -3.85
CA LYS A 558 1.14 -14.60 -3.98
C LYS A 558 2.00 -14.53 -2.72
N ALA A 559 1.39 -14.58 -1.53
CA ALA A 559 2.11 -14.65 -0.26
C ALA A 559 2.97 -15.93 -0.19
N ALA A 560 2.42 -17.08 -0.58
CA ALA A 560 3.16 -18.34 -0.63
C ALA A 560 4.32 -18.32 -1.65
N MET A 561 4.11 -17.71 -2.82
CA MET A 561 5.18 -17.51 -3.81
C MET A 561 6.32 -16.67 -3.23
N LEU A 562 5.98 -15.53 -2.62
CA LEU A 562 6.94 -14.59 -2.04
C LEU A 562 7.82 -15.24 -0.96
N MET A 563 7.19 -15.99 -0.04
CA MET A 563 7.91 -16.71 1.02
C MET A 563 8.79 -17.85 0.48
N SER A 564 8.33 -18.51 -0.59
CA SER A 564 9.09 -19.57 -1.25
C SER A 564 10.39 -19.04 -1.85
N CYS A 565 10.32 -17.89 -2.53
CA CYS A 565 11.49 -17.23 -3.13
C CYS A 565 12.53 -16.86 -2.08
N LYS A 566 12.12 -16.21 -0.97
CA LYS A 566 13.07 -15.69 0.03
C LYS A 566 13.74 -16.78 0.88
N ARG A 567 13.10 -17.95 1.03
CA ARG A 567 13.66 -19.09 1.78
C ARG A 567 14.41 -20.10 0.91
N SER A 568 14.51 -19.90 -0.42
CA SER A 568 15.14 -20.87 -1.34
C SER A 568 16.66 -20.97 -1.17
N ILE A 569 17.23 -22.16 -1.38
CA ILE A 569 18.69 -22.35 -1.40
C ILE A 569 19.28 -21.55 -2.57
N LYS A 570 20.41 -20.88 -2.32
CA LYS A 570 21.16 -20.17 -3.36
C LYS A 570 21.73 -21.18 -4.36
N ALA A 571 21.75 -20.84 -5.64
CA ALA A 571 22.45 -21.64 -6.65
C ALA A 571 23.90 -21.92 -6.19
N ASN A 572 24.41 -23.14 -6.42
CA ASN A 572 25.71 -23.68 -5.99
C ASN A 572 25.84 -24.22 -4.56
N GLU A 573 24.76 -24.69 -3.93
CA GLU A 573 24.86 -25.40 -2.64
C GLU A 573 24.95 -26.92 -2.84
N TYR A 574 26.04 -27.52 -2.38
CA TYR A 574 26.23 -28.97 -2.45
C TYR A 574 25.42 -29.67 -1.37
N LEU A 575 24.56 -30.61 -1.79
CA LEU A 575 23.74 -31.41 -0.89
C LEU A 575 24.37 -32.79 -0.68
N ARG A 576 24.22 -33.34 0.52
CA ARG A 576 24.57 -34.73 0.80
C ARG A 576 23.53 -35.67 0.19
N ASP A 577 23.91 -36.92 -0.08
CA ASP A 577 23.03 -37.88 -0.76
C ASP A 577 21.70 -38.13 -0.03
N ASP A 578 21.69 -38.08 1.29
CA ASP A 578 20.49 -38.15 2.12
C ASP A 578 19.60 -36.90 2.00
N GLU A 579 20.20 -35.72 1.87
CA GLU A 579 19.48 -34.46 1.63
C GLU A 579 18.89 -34.42 0.21
N ILE A 580 19.63 -34.92 -0.78
CA ILE A 580 19.14 -35.08 -2.16
C ILE A 580 17.95 -36.06 -2.16
N PHE A 581 18.08 -37.21 -1.51
CA PHE A 581 17.00 -38.18 -1.42
C PHE A 581 15.76 -37.59 -0.72
N ALA A 582 15.95 -36.89 0.40
CA ALA A 582 14.87 -36.22 1.12
C ALA A 582 14.18 -35.14 0.27
N LEU A 583 14.94 -34.40 -0.55
CA LEU A 583 14.41 -33.41 -1.49
C LEU A 583 13.58 -34.07 -2.58
N LEU A 584 14.07 -35.16 -3.19
CA LEU A 584 13.35 -35.89 -4.24
C LEU A 584 12.05 -36.50 -3.70
N GLU A 585 12.09 -37.07 -2.48
CA GLU A 585 10.90 -37.58 -1.80
C GLU A 585 9.90 -36.48 -1.44
N SER A 586 10.39 -35.32 -1.02
CA SER A 586 9.55 -34.16 -0.73
C SER A 586 8.90 -33.61 -2.01
N LEU A 587 9.65 -33.52 -3.10
CA LEU A 587 9.15 -33.11 -4.42
C LEU A 587 8.08 -34.08 -4.92
N ARG A 588 8.30 -35.38 -4.79
CA ARG A 588 7.33 -36.42 -5.19
C ARG A 588 5.99 -36.30 -4.48
N LYS A 589 5.97 -35.81 -3.24
CA LYS A 589 4.74 -35.60 -2.45
C LYS A 589 3.98 -34.32 -2.83
N THR A 590 4.56 -33.47 -3.67
CA THR A 590 3.90 -32.22 -4.10
C THR A 590 2.76 -32.47 -5.08
N THR A 591 1.78 -31.58 -5.11
CA THR A 591 0.61 -31.65 -6.01
C THR A 591 0.98 -31.49 -7.49
N ASP A 592 2.00 -30.68 -7.80
CA ASP A 592 2.57 -30.56 -9.16
C ASP A 592 4.12 -30.52 -9.14
N PRO A 593 4.79 -31.68 -9.28
CA PRO A 593 6.25 -31.77 -9.19
C PRO A 593 6.99 -31.32 -10.47
N PHE A 594 6.27 -30.98 -11.54
CA PHE A 594 6.88 -30.78 -12.87
C PHE A 594 7.24 -29.33 -13.17
N THR A 595 6.53 -28.37 -12.58
CA THR A 595 6.74 -26.94 -12.82
C THR A 595 7.03 -26.21 -11.53
N CYS A 596 7.85 -25.16 -11.54
CA CYS A 596 8.01 -24.28 -10.38
C CYS A 596 6.82 -23.30 -10.29
N PRO A 597 6.67 -22.56 -9.16
CA PRO A 597 5.59 -21.56 -9.01
C PRO A 597 5.60 -20.48 -10.11
N HIS A 598 6.73 -20.27 -10.78
CA HIS A 598 6.91 -19.33 -11.89
C HIS A 598 6.76 -19.98 -13.29
N GLY A 599 6.44 -21.28 -13.37
CA GLY A 599 6.20 -22.00 -14.62
C GLY A 599 7.44 -22.59 -15.30
N ARG A 600 8.62 -22.60 -14.66
CA ARG A 600 9.83 -23.26 -15.21
C ARG A 600 9.75 -24.78 -14.99
N PRO A 601 10.23 -25.61 -15.93
CA PRO A 601 10.28 -27.05 -15.71
C PRO A 601 11.27 -27.40 -14.60
N ILE A 602 10.86 -28.27 -13.68
CA ILE A 602 11.71 -28.77 -12.57
C ILE A 602 12.49 -30.01 -13.02
N ILE A 603 11.86 -30.87 -13.82
CA ILE A 603 12.36 -32.20 -14.16
C ILE A 603 12.46 -32.35 -15.67
N ILE A 604 13.59 -32.85 -16.15
CA ILE A 604 13.80 -33.31 -17.52
C ILE A 604 14.10 -34.81 -17.48
N HIS A 605 13.42 -35.59 -18.33
CA HIS A 605 13.56 -37.05 -18.39
C HIS A 605 14.15 -37.48 -19.74
N PHE A 606 15.10 -38.42 -19.68
CA PHE A 606 15.62 -39.17 -20.82
C PHE A 606 15.32 -40.65 -20.63
N SER A 607 14.59 -41.24 -21.56
CA SER A 607 14.30 -42.67 -21.53
C SER A 607 15.55 -43.51 -21.80
N THR A 608 15.56 -44.76 -21.31
CA THR A 608 16.64 -45.71 -21.60
C THR A 608 16.86 -45.88 -23.10
N TYR A 609 15.79 -45.95 -23.89
CA TYR A 609 15.86 -46.04 -25.34
C TYR A 609 16.52 -44.81 -25.98
N GLU A 610 16.18 -43.59 -25.54
CA GLU A 610 16.80 -42.37 -26.06
C GLU A 610 18.30 -42.30 -25.72
N LEU A 611 18.66 -42.68 -24.49
CA LEU A 611 20.07 -42.78 -24.09
C LEU A 611 20.81 -43.79 -24.96
N GLU A 612 20.28 -45.01 -25.14
CA GLU A 612 20.90 -46.03 -25.98
C GLU A 612 21.00 -45.61 -27.45
N LYS A 613 20.01 -44.90 -27.99
CA LYS A 613 20.03 -44.32 -29.33
C LYS A 613 21.13 -43.26 -29.48
N MET A 614 21.34 -42.41 -28.48
CA MET A 614 22.43 -41.42 -28.47
C MET A 614 23.82 -42.10 -28.53
N PHE A 615 23.93 -43.30 -27.95
CA PHE A 615 25.14 -44.15 -28.03
C PHE A 615 25.14 -45.12 -29.23
N LYS A 616 24.16 -45.02 -30.14
CA LYS A 616 24.00 -45.89 -31.33
C LYS A 616 23.93 -47.40 -30.98
N ARG A 617 23.41 -47.75 -29.80
CA ARG A 617 23.22 -49.13 -29.36
C ARG A 617 21.92 -49.76 -29.86
N VAL A 618 20.99 -48.93 -30.30
CA VAL A 618 19.76 -49.33 -30.99
C VAL A 618 19.74 -48.58 -32.32
N MET A 619 19.47 -49.30 -33.42
CA MET A 619 19.42 -48.73 -34.78
C MET A 619 18.10 -48.02 -35.06
#